data_AF-A0A5P9PFW4-F1
#
_entry.id   AF-A0A5P9PFW4-F1
#
_cell.length_a   1.000
_cell.length_b   1.000
_cell.length_c   1.000
_cell.angle_alpha   90.00
_cell.angle_beta   90.00
_cell.angle_gamma   90.00
#
_symmetry.space_group_name_H-M   'P 1'
#
loop_
_entity.id
_entity.type
_entity.pdbx_description
1 polymer ?
#
loop_
_entity_poly.entity_id
_entity_poly.type
_entity_poly.pdbx_seq_one_letter_code
_entity_poly.pdbx_strand_id
1 'polypeptide(L)'
;MNQYEAADATNSIRVVVTPRARVLDIGISESWRKKLAPDQFAKALLGAYHSAVRTAFTAEYENGGPVVAERPVDDDANAETQVDWYTGIRTRLRKIDQRLRDLQDHEPRGRDAELRSPNGYFTLRMQGGGLVDITAPASALRSAGTELLRTDALTVFRSAGLTAEA
;
A
#
# COMPACT_ATOMS: atom_id res chain seq x y z
N MET A 1 -17.40 1.72 9.12
CA MET A 1 -16.08 2.28 8.77
C MET A 1 -15.78 1.87 7.34
N ASN A 2 -15.34 2.78 6.49
CA ASN A 2 -14.87 2.42 5.15
C ASN A 2 -13.57 1.64 5.28
N GLN A 3 -13.39 0.61 4.46
CA GLN A 3 -12.17 -0.17 4.37
C GLN A 3 -11.84 -0.37 2.90
N TYR A 4 -10.54 -0.34 2.60
CA TYR A 4 -10.03 -0.44 1.24
C TYR A 4 -9.05 -1.59 1.18
N GLU A 5 -9.12 -2.33 0.08
CA GLU A 5 -8.31 -3.53 -0.08
C GLU A 5 -7.60 -3.52 -1.42
N ALA A 6 -6.44 -4.17 -1.44
CA ALA A 6 -5.78 -4.54 -2.66
C ALA A 6 -5.00 -5.83 -2.47
N ALA A 7 -4.79 -6.53 -3.58
CA ALA A 7 -3.96 -7.72 -3.64
C ALA A 7 -2.70 -7.46 -4.47
N ASP A 8 -1.68 -8.29 -4.27
CA ASP A 8 -0.55 -8.34 -5.17
C ASP A 8 -0.94 -8.95 -6.53
N ALA A 9 -0.08 -8.81 -7.54
CA ALA A 9 -0.34 -9.28 -8.91
C ALA A 9 -0.65 -10.79 -9.00
N THR A 10 -0.20 -11.61 -8.04
CA THR A 10 -0.40 -13.06 -8.02
C THR A 10 -1.62 -13.49 -7.19
N ASN A 11 -2.33 -12.56 -6.55
CA ASN A 11 -3.40 -12.83 -5.58
C ASN A 11 -2.94 -13.78 -4.45
N SER A 12 -1.68 -13.67 -4.05
CA SER A 12 -1.10 -14.45 -2.95
C SER A 12 -1.19 -13.70 -1.62
N ILE A 13 -1.20 -12.37 -1.67
CA ILE A 13 -1.20 -11.47 -0.52
C ILE A 13 -2.25 -10.39 -0.77
N ARG A 14 -3.12 -10.18 0.22
CA ARG A 14 -4.14 -9.12 0.24
C ARG A 14 -3.93 -8.27 1.48
N VAL A 15 -4.04 -6.96 1.34
CA VAL A 15 -3.92 -6.01 2.45
C VAL A 15 -5.20 -5.19 2.51
N VAL A 16 -5.74 -5.05 3.72
CA VAL A 16 -6.92 -4.22 4.01
C VAL A 16 -6.47 -3.04 4.86
N VAL A 17 -6.87 -1.83 4.47
CA VAL A 17 -6.55 -0.58 5.16
C VAL A 17 -7.79 0.26 5.44
N THR A 18 -7.71 1.10 6.46
CA THR A 18 -8.64 2.21 6.72
C THR A 18 -8.43 3.36 5.73
N PRO A 19 -9.32 4.38 5.69
CA PRO A 19 -9.14 5.57 4.88
C PRO A 19 -7.86 6.35 5.24
N ARG A 20 -7.36 6.20 6.48
CA ARG A 20 -6.12 6.83 6.96
C ARG A 20 -4.87 6.00 6.68
N ALA A 21 -4.92 5.10 5.69
CA ALA A 21 -3.81 4.22 5.31
C ALA A 21 -3.29 3.32 6.47
N ARG A 22 -4.16 3.02 7.44
CA ARG A 22 -3.83 2.10 8.55
C ARG A 22 -4.27 0.68 8.23
N VAL A 23 -3.35 -0.28 8.32
CA VAL A 23 -3.61 -1.70 8.09
C VAL A 23 -4.58 -2.25 9.13
N LEU A 24 -5.62 -2.90 8.65
CA LEU A 24 -6.61 -3.64 9.42
C LEU A 24 -6.31 -5.15 9.39
N ASP A 25 -5.99 -5.67 8.21
CA ASP A 25 -5.74 -7.09 8.01
C ASP A 25 -4.76 -7.34 6.86
N ILE A 26 -4.08 -8.48 6.94
CA ILE A 26 -3.21 -9.02 5.90
C ILE A 26 -3.64 -10.46 5.66
N GLY A 27 -4.16 -10.75 4.47
CA GLY A 27 -4.47 -12.10 4.01
C GLY A 27 -3.29 -12.69 3.24
N ILE A 28 -2.88 -13.91 3.58
CA ILE A 28 -1.85 -14.68 2.86
C ILE A 28 -2.47 -15.99 2.42
N SER A 29 -2.46 -16.28 1.12
CA SER A 29 -2.98 -17.54 0.57
C SER A 29 -2.15 -18.73 1.02
N GLU A 30 -2.78 -19.83 1.47
CA GLU A 30 -2.13 -21.13 1.70
C GLU A 30 -1.27 -21.60 0.51
N SER A 31 -1.67 -21.21 -0.69
CA SER A 31 -1.02 -21.60 -1.94
C SER A 31 0.01 -20.59 -2.45
N TRP A 32 0.37 -19.56 -1.68
CA TRP A 32 1.25 -18.48 -2.15
C TRP A 32 2.55 -19.00 -2.76
N ARG A 33 3.15 -20.05 -2.18
CA ARG A 33 4.40 -20.66 -2.65
C ARG A 33 4.32 -21.26 -4.06
N LYS A 34 3.11 -21.56 -4.54
CA LYS A 34 2.89 -22.07 -5.91
C LYS A 34 2.90 -20.94 -6.95
N LYS A 35 2.72 -19.70 -6.52
CA LYS A 35 2.51 -18.53 -7.39
C LYS A 35 3.59 -17.47 -7.23
N LEU A 36 4.26 -17.45 -6.08
CA LEU A 36 5.19 -16.42 -5.68
C LEU A 36 6.44 -17.06 -5.10
N ALA A 37 7.60 -16.69 -5.65
CA ALA A 37 8.87 -17.14 -5.11
C ALA A 37 9.11 -16.50 -3.72
N PRO A 38 9.76 -17.19 -2.76
CA PRO A 38 9.98 -16.64 -1.42
C PRO A 38 10.71 -15.29 -1.41
N ASP A 39 11.65 -15.06 -2.33
CA ASP A 39 12.36 -13.79 -2.50
C ASP A 39 11.47 -12.64 -2.99
N GLN A 40 10.33 -12.95 -3.62
CA GLN A 40 9.38 -11.96 -4.13
C GLN A 40 8.31 -11.60 -3.09
N PHE A 41 8.21 -12.36 -1.99
CA PHE A 41 7.16 -12.20 -0.99
C PHE A 41 7.11 -10.80 -0.39
N ALA A 42 8.27 -10.27 0.03
CA ALA A 42 8.33 -8.97 0.66
C ALA A 42 7.90 -7.83 -0.30
N LYS A 43 8.32 -7.93 -1.56
CA LYS A 43 7.92 -6.99 -2.62
C LYS A 43 6.43 -7.08 -2.92
N ALA A 44 5.86 -8.28 -2.93
CA ALA A 44 4.43 -8.47 -3.13
C ALA A 44 3.61 -7.86 -1.99
N LEU A 45 4.04 -8.04 -0.73
CA LEU A 45 3.40 -7.44 0.44
C LEU A 45 3.45 -5.91 0.39
N LEU A 46 4.61 -5.33 0.08
CA LEU A 46 4.76 -3.88 -0.08
C LEU A 46 3.88 -3.35 -1.22
N GLY A 47 3.85 -4.05 -2.35
CA GLY A 47 3.02 -3.70 -3.50
C GLY A 47 1.52 -3.73 -3.18
N ALA A 48 1.06 -4.76 -2.45
CA ALA A 48 -0.33 -4.86 -2.00
C ALA A 48 -0.69 -3.72 -1.04
N TYR A 49 0.18 -3.40 -0.07
CA TYR A 49 -0.01 -2.27 0.83
C TYR A 49 -0.13 -0.94 0.08
N HIS A 50 0.83 -0.61 -0.81
CA HIS A 50 0.78 0.62 -1.59
C HIS A 50 -0.46 0.70 -2.48
N SER A 51 -0.90 -0.42 -3.04
CA SER A 51 -2.12 -0.47 -3.84
C SER A 51 -3.36 -0.20 -2.99
N ALA A 52 -3.46 -0.78 -1.79
CA ALA A 52 -4.58 -0.57 -0.88
C ALA A 52 -4.64 0.89 -0.40
N VAL A 53 -3.48 1.48 -0.07
CA VAL A 53 -3.35 2.89 0.30
C VAL A 53 -3.77 3.82 -0.85
N ARG A 54 -3.36 3.51 -2.08
CA ARG A 54 -3.77 4.27 -3.27
C ARG A 54 -5.28 4.21 -3.50
N THR A 55 -5.88 3.04 -3.33
CA THR A 55 -7.35 2.88 -3.40
C THR A 55 -8.04 3.73 -2.33
N ALA A 56 -7.54 3.71 -1.09
CA ALA A 56 -8.07 4.53 -0.01
C ALA A 56 -8.03 6.03 -0.32
N PHE A 57 -6.87 6.54 -0.76
CA PHE A 57 -6.72 7.94 -1.11
C PHE A 57 -7.61 8.37 -2.28
N THR A 58 -7.74 7.51 -3.31
CA THR A 58 -8.57 7.81 -4.48
C THR A 58 -10.04 7.92 -4.07
N ALA A 59 -10.52 6.96 -3.26
CA ALA A 59 -11.90 6.96 -2.80
C ALA A 59 -12.21 8.11 -1.83
N GLU A 60 -11.28 8.50 -0.96
CA GLU A 60 -11.46 9.67 -0.09
C GLU A 60 -11.45 10.98 -0.88
N TYR A 61 -10.66 11.07 -1.95
CA TYR A 61 -10.68 12.22 -2.85
C TYR A 61 -11.99 12.32 -3.63
N GLU A 62 -12.53 11.20 -4.12
CA GLU A 62 -13.82 11.15 -4.81
C GLU A 62 -15.01 11.45 -3.87
N ASN A 63 -14.98 10.93 -2.65
CA ASN A 63 -16.04 11.17 -1.65
C ASN A 63 -15.94 12.56 -0.99
N GLY A 64 -14.73 13.11 -0.88
CA GLY A 64 -14.46 14.42 -0.26
C GLY A 64 -14.70 15.61 -1.20
N GLY A 65 -14.85 15.36 -2.49
CA GLY A 65 -15.21 16.35 -3.51
C GLY A 65 -14.16 17.45 -3.75
N PRO A 66 -13.82 17.75 -5.02
CA PRO A 66 -13.38 19.09 -5.35
C PRO A 66 -14.53 20.05 -5.03
N VAL A 67 -14.22 21.22 -4.45
CA VAL A 67 -15.04 22.41 -4.71
C VAL A 67 -15.14 22.50 -6.23
N VAL A 68 -16.37 22.33 -6.73
CA VAL A 68 -16.72 22.21 -8.14
C VAL A 68 -16.10 23.38 -8.91
N ALA A 69 -15.08 23.12 -9.73
CA ALA A 69 -14.94 23.87 -10.96
C ALA A 69 -15.88 23.17 -11.95
N GLU A 70 -16.95 23.86 -12.33
CA GLU A 70 -18.06 23.34 -13.10
C GLU A 70 -17.59 22.61 -14.36
N ARG A 71 -18.19 21.44 -14.59
CA ARG A 71 -18.11 20.68 -15.82
C ARG A 71 -18.89 21.43 -16.89
N PRO A 72 -18.32 21.84 -18.04
CA PRO A 72 -19.11 22.16 -19.21
C PRO A 72 -19.72 20.84 -19.69
N VAL A 73 -21.05 20.80 -19.72
CA VAL A 73 -21.79 19.73 -20.37
C VAL A 73 -21.69 19.99 -21.87
N ASP A 74 -20.98 19.14 -22.60
CA ASP A 74 -21.24 18.98 -24.02
C ASP A 74 -21.10 17.52 -24.43
N ASP A 75 -22.16 17.07 -25.09
CA ASP A 75 -22.29 15.89 -25.93
C ASP A 75 -21.15 15.83 -26.94
N ASP A 76 -20.27 14.83 -26.87
CA ASP A 76 -20.05 13.89 -27.97
C ASP A 76 -19.02 12.83 -27.58
N ALA A 77 -19.26 11.60 -28.01
CA ALA A 77 -18.39 10.47 -27.73
C ALA A 77 -17.07 10.58 -28.51
N ASN A 78 -15.94 10.78 -27.81
CA ASN A 78 -14.62 10.53 -28.40
C ASN A 78 -13.74 9.70 -27.43
N ALA A 79 -13.21 8.59 -27.94
CA ALA A 79 -12.29 7.69 -27.24
C ALA A 79 -10.98 8.41 -26.84
N GLU A 80 -10.62 9.50 -27.53
CA GLU A 80 -9.49 10.36 -27.16
C GLU A 80 -9.71 11.05 -25.80
N THR A 81 -10.93 11.47 -25.48
CA THR A 81 -11.27 12.15 -24.21
C THR A 81 -11.14 11.23 -22.99
N GLN A 82 -11.35 9.92 -23.18
CA GLN A 82 -11.18 8.91 -22.13
C GLN A 82 -9.69 8.66 -21.86
N VAL A 83 -8.85 8.59 -22.89
CA VAL A 83 -7.38 8.47 -22.76
C VAL A 83 -6.79 9.71 -22.08
N ASP A 84 -7.34 10.89 -22.36
CA ASP A 84 -6.89 12.15 -21.76
C ASP A 84 -7.29 12.26 -20.28
N TRP A 85 -8.47 11.76 -19.90
CA TRP A 85 -8.87 11.57 -18.50
C TRP A 85 -7.92 10.61 -17.77
N TYR A 86 -7.61 9.44 -18.35
CA TYR A 86 -6.72 8.45 -17.73
C TYR A 86 -5.29 8.98 -17.60
N THR A 87 -4.83 9.77 -18.58
CA THR A 87 -3.52 10.43 -18.55
C THR A 87 -3.50 11.56 -17.54
N GLY A 88 -4.60 12.31 -17.40
CA GLY A 88 -4.80 13.33 -16.37
C GLY A 88 -4.78 12.74 -14.95
N ILE A 89 -5.46 11.62 -14.73
CA ILE A 89 -5.44 10.89 -13.45
C ILE A 89 -4.06 10.32 -13.16
N ARG A 90 -3.39 9.68 -14.13
CA ARG A 90 -2.02 9.17 -13.96
C ARG A 90 -1.00 10.27 -13.69
N THR A 91 -1.15 11.42 -14.34
CA THR A 91 -0.28 12.58 -14.13
C THR A 91 -0.54 13.21 -12.76
N ARG A 92 -1.80 13.26 -12.30
CA ARG A 92 -2.14 13.70 -10.94
C ARG A 92 -1.65 12.73 -9.87
N LEU A 93 -1.76 11.42 -10.08
CA LEU A 93 -1.18 10.39 -9.20
C LEU A 93 0.34 10.48 -9.12
N ARG A 94 1.02 10.66 -10.27
CA ARG A 94 2.47 10.93 -10.26
C ARG A 94 2.80 12.22 -9.53
N LYS A 95 1.98 13.26 -9.65
CA LYS A 95 2.17 14.54 -8.96
C LYS A 95 1.92 14.42 -7.46
N ILE A 96 1.00 13.56 -7.03
CA ILE A 96 0.80 13.21 -5.61
C ILE A 96 1.99 12.40 -5.10
N ASP A 97 2.42 11.36 -5.83
CA ASP A 97 3.61 10.57 -5.49
C ASP A 97 4.88 11.45 -5.44
N GLN A 98 4.99 12.43 -6.35
CA GLN A 98 6.08 13.41 -6.38
C GLN A 98 6.01 14.35 -5.17
N ARG A 99 4.82 14.90 -4.88
CA ARG A 99 4.63 15.83 -3.76
C ARG A 99 4.80 15.14 -2.41
N LEU A 100 4.51 13.84 -2.33
CA LEU A 100 4.82 13.02 -1.17
C LEU A 100 6.33 12.86 -0.97
N ARG A 101 7.10 12.65 -2.05
CA ARG A 101 8.57 12.62 -2.02
C ARG A 101 9.17 14.00 -1.68
N ASP A 102 8.66 15.07 -2.28
CA ASP A 102 9.19 16.42 -2.06
C ASP A 102 8.95 16.90 -0.62
N LEU A 103 7.84 16.48 0.00
CA LEU A 103 7.57 16.71 1.43
C LEU A 103 8.46 15.85 2.35
N GLN A 104 8.86 14.65 1.90
CA GLN A 104 9.85 13.83 2.63
C GLN A 104 11.25 14.47 2.64
N ASP A 105 11.59 15.26 1.62
CA ASP A 105 12.89 15.96 1.53
C ASP A 105 12.98 17.24 2.39
N HIS A 106 11.87 17.80 2.91
CA HIS A 106 11.84 19.15 3.48
C HIS A 106 11.33 19.30 4.93
N GLU A 107 11.07 18.23 5.69
CA GLU A 107 10.79 18.33 7.14
C GLU A 107 11.65 17.38 8.00
N PRO A 108 12.26 17.84 9.10
CA PRO A 108 12.86 16.93 10.07
C PRO A 108 11.78 16.47 11.06
N ARG A 109 11.23 15.24 10.93
CA ARG A 109 10.67 14.40 12.04
C ARG A 109 9.91 13.11 11.62
N GLY A 110 10.53 12.27 10.80
CA GLY A 110 10.31 10.83 10.86
C GLY A 110 11.67 10.17 10.94
N ARG A 111 12.06 9.58 12.08
CA ARG A 111 13.36 8.90 12.16
C ARG A 111 13.34 7.77 11.12
N ASP A 112 14.36 7.74 10.28
CA ASP A 112 14.68 6.53 9.54
C ASP A 112 14.78 5.40 10.56
N ALA A 113 13.92 4.40 10.39
CA ALA A 113 13.76 3.35 11.37
C ALA A 113 13.70 2.01 10.64
N GLU A 114 14.52 1.09 11.11
CA GLU A 114 14.43 -0.32 10.73
C GLU A 114 13.71 -1.06 11.86
N LEU A 115 12.56 -1.65 11.54
CA LEU A 115 11.72 -2.34 12.50
C LEU A 115 11.67 -3.81 12.13
N ARG A 116 12.13 -4.67 13.04
CA ARG A 116 12.15 -6.12 12.85
C ARG A 116 10.98 -6.75 13.54
N SER A 117 10.36 -7.72 12.87
CA SER A 117 9.32 -8.53 13.46
C SER A 117 9.89 -9.46 14.54
N PRO A 118 9.10 -9.83 15.58
CA PRO A 118 9.59 -10.67 16.67
C PRO A 118 10.14 -12.03 16.22
N ASN A 119 9.55 -12.61 15.17
CA ASN A 119 9.98 -13.92 14.65
C ASN A 119 11.04 -13.80 13.54
N GLY A 120 11.43 -12.58 13.16
CA GLY A 120 12.47 -12.34 12.16
C GLY A 120 12.06 -12.63 10.71
N TYR A 121 10.77 -12.81 10.41
CA TYR A 121 10.32 -13.00 9.02
C TYR A 121 10.29 -11.69 8.24
N PHE A 122 10.12 -10.55 8.91
CA PHE A 122 9.98 -9.26 8.26
C PHE A 122 10.85 -8.20 8.90
N THR A 123 11.37 -7.32 8.06
CA THR A 123 12.01 -6.09 8.48
C THR A 123 11.49 -4.96 7.62
N LEU A 124 10.90 -3.95 8.26
CA LEU A 124 10.33 -2.76 7.64
C LEU A 124 11.35 -1.65 7.70
N ARG A 125 11.52 -0.93 6.59
CA ARG A 125 12.28 0.31 6.55
C ARG A 125 11.31 1.47 6.43
N MET A 126 11.38 2.38 7.40
CA MET A 126 10.61 3.61 7.45
C MET A 126 11.51 4.78 7.09
N GLN A 127 11.00 5.72 6.31
CA GLN A 127 11.66 6.99 5.98
C GLN A 127 10.60 8.09 5.93
N GLY A 128 10.83 9.20 6.62
CA GLY A 128 9.87 10.31 6.67
C GLY A 128 8.47 9.90 7.19
N GLY A 129 8.40 8.86 8.04
CA GLY A 129 7.13 8.33 8.56
C GLY A 129 6.34 7.44 7.61
N GLY A 130 6.84 7.19 6.39
CA GLY A 130 6.26 6.26 5.42
C GLY A 130 7.02 4.94 5.35
N LEU A 131 6.32 3.87 4.99
CA LEU A 131 6.94 2.58 4.66
C LEU A 131 7.58 2.67 3.27
N VAL A 132 8.90 2.46 3.19
CA VAL A 132 9.64 2.52 1.91
C VAL A 132 10.02 1.14 1.42
N ASP A 133 10.26 0.21 2.34
CA ASP A 133 10.74 -1.12 1.99
C ASP A 133 10.32 -2.18 3.01
N ILE A 134 10.18 -3.41 2.53
CA ILE A 134 10.01 -4.60 3.36
C ILE A 134 11.04 -5.60 2.87
N THR A 135 11.81 -6.14 3.79
CA THR A 135 12.67 -7.28 3.53
C THR A 135 12.16 -8.50 4.28
N ALA A 136 12.32 -9.67 3.66
CA ALA A 136 11.99 -10.95 4.26
C ALA A 136 13.03 -11.98 3.82
N PRO A 137 13.78 -12.60 4.73
CA PRO A 137 14.77 -13.60 4.38
C PRO A 137 14.07 -14.82 3.77
N ALA A 138 14.37 -15.11 2.49
CA ALA A 138 13.74 -16.19 1.75
C ALA A 138 13.88 -17.57 2.42
N SER A 139 14.96 -17.79 3.19
CA SER A 139 15.16 -19.01 3.99
C SER A 139 14.10 -19.15 5.09
N ALA A 140 13.81 -18.07 5.82
CA ALA A 140 12.81 -18.06 6.88
C ALA A 140 11.38 -18.25 6.31
N LEU A 141 11.12 -17.66 5.14
CA LEU A 141 9.83 -17.79 4.46
C LEU A 141 9.56 -19.20 3.92
N ARG A 142 10.57 -20.03 3.65
CA ARG A 142 10.33 -21.40 3.13
C ARG A 142 9.68 -22.32 4.15
N SER A 143 9.99 -22.17 5.43
CA SER A 143 9.53 -23.04 6.52
C SER A 143 8.34 -22.50 7.31
N ALA A 144 8.01 -21.21 7.19
CA ALA A 144 6.96 -20.59 8.00
C ALA A 144 5.53 -20.99 7.59
N GLY A 145 4.64 -21.22 8.56
CA GLY A 145 3.20 -21.31 8.28
C GLY A 145 2.63 -19.98 7.80
N THR A 146 1.58 -20.00 6.99
CA THR A 146 0.84 -18.80 6.52
C THR A 146 0.34 -17.94 7.68
N GLU A 147 -0.24 -18.55 8.71
CA GLU A 147 -0.75 -17.81 9.87
C GLU A 147 0.38 -17.14 10.67
N LEU A 148 1.54 -17.79 10.73
CA LEU A 148 2.72 -17.21 11.38
C LEU A 148 3.24 -16.01 10.60
N LEU A 149 3.32 -16.11 9.27
CA LEU A 149 3.68 -14.99 8.40
C LEU A 149 2.68 -13.83 8.53
N ARG A 150 1.38 -14.13 8.61
CA ARG A 150 0.33 -13.13 8.78
C ARG A 150 0.48 -12.41 10.12
N THR A 151 0.61 -13.17 11.20
CA THR A 151 0.77 -12.64 12.56
C THR A 151 2.02 -11.77 12.67
N ASP A 152 3.13 -12.22 12.12
CA ASP A 152 4.41 -11.53 12.20
C ASP A 152 4.43 -10.25 11.34
N ALA A 153 3.80 -10.29 10.15
CA ALA A 153 3.57 -9.12 9.32
C ALA A 153 2.70 -8.07 10.05
N LEU A 154 1.54 -8.47 10.59
CA LEU A 154 0.68 -7.55 11.34
C LEU A 154 1.41 -6.95 12.56
N THR A 155 2.23 -7.75 13.23
CA THR A 155 2.98 -7.29 14.40
C THR A 155 4.00 -6.23 14.03
N VAL A 156 4.77 -6.41 12.96
CA VAL A 156 5.77 -5.41 12.56
C VAL A 156 5.13 -4.15 11.98
N PHE A 157 3.99 -4.26 11.29
CA PHE A 157 3.20 -3.09 10.88
C PHE A 157 2.65 -2.32 12.11
N ARG A 158 2.26 -3.02 13.18
CA ARG A 158 1.84 -2.40 14.44
C ARG A 158 3.00 -1.67 15.11
N SER A 159 4.18 -2.30 15.18
CA SER A 159 5.40 -1.67 15.69
C SER A 159 5.80 -0.42 14.90
N ALA A 160 5.43 -0.36 13.62
CA ALA A 160 5.61 0.82 12.77
C ALA A 160 4.53 1.91 12.93
N GLY A 161 3.52 1.71 13.78
CA GLY A 161 2.38 2.61 13.92
C GLY A 161 1.48 2.64 12.67
N LEU A 162 1.56 1.60 11.83
CA LEU A 162 0.83 1.50 10.58
C LEU A 162 -0.47 0.71 10.68
N THR A 163 -0.80 0.12 11.83
CA THR A 163 -2.10 -0.55 12.04
C THR A 163 -3.13 0.39 12.64
N ALA A 164 -4.41 0.13 12.39
CA ALA A 164 -5.46 0.80 13.17
C ALA A 164 -5.50 0.08 14.51
N GLU A 165 -5.10 0.74 15.59
CA GLU A 165 -5.36 0.22 16.93
C GLU A 165 -6.88 0.16 17.12
N ALA A 166 -7.36 -0.95 17.69
CA ALA A 166 -8.75 -1.12 18.11
C ALA A 166 -9.05 -0.27 19.34
#